data_AF-A0A812JNR2-F1
#
_entry.id   AF-A0A812JNR2-F1
#
_cell.length_a   1.000
_cell.length_b   1.000
_cell.length_c   1.000
_cell.angle_alpha   90.00
_cell.angle_beta   90.00
_cell.angle_gamma   90.00
#
_symmetry.space_group_name_H-M   'P 1'
#
loop_
_entity.id
_entity.type
_entity.pdbx_description
1 polymer ?
#
loop_
_entity_poly.entity_id
_entity_poly.type
_entity_poly.pdbx_seq_one_letter_code
_entity_poly.pdbx_strand_id
1 'polypeptide(L)'
;MSRLAPECPCIDNSSAVYEQLRNEVEARGLPADYGTQGCKAYDAASCGDNARDCASQWCYVDMTLCPLNADLCEAEGGLRGSDSSPHCRSRPHDITALLNLSVYFSFETCGFVNLYDVKRHSASAGGYQLRAVVDPFPPWVLERNSTLGVLEYYGTSFDFFQEALNLFEPPAALQLLPGWATQKSRQLFRSSYTACVHDVAVGSFDVCIADLWLTPARHRLASFMPPIRQDLFYLVVPRKFEEVTLMSYLQRPFLPFTIDAWMGVFAFLCGMSVVLWVVKIWETPSSDRGGCKWSLEEFGVFLFGIWHDFLLGQSSHDVERGPTHKLFSLGFSFFILVTLASYTASLASMLVVQREASGEINSMADAEKAGIAVCAPAVLSETFSSLYTQATFQDCEGIEDCPRLLHAGRCGAMIASLDVIDSMHAGKIKQQDCDAVNSGAISEEVGRCSTNHLGQPRDDCDLLRVGDLIWSVPLSFPISDRLAHSMSWAVTRALSDGMFEAAKESGPNKAAFPVTQCTHTEDRSETDGLNLADLTGTIFISVFFVSFGLVCFVIEVMRRDGRRGIELVRRSTQSLIGHEPEAVAIGCDAEEETQLAPEPGPDPAPIVEPRESTSQASPFVEVADTRVGI
;
A
#
# COMPACT_ATOMS: atom_id res chain seq x y z
N MET A 1 -7.91 46.11 -12.26
CA MET A 1 -6.45 46.13 -12.49
C MET A 1 -5.93 47.54 -12.20
N SER A 2 -4.74 47.75 -11.64
CA SER A 2 -3.71 46.79 -11.18
C SER A 2 -3.04 47.32 -9.91
N ARG A 3 -3.06 46.53 -8.83
CA ARG A 3 -2.10 46.70 -7.71
C ARG A 3 -0.85 45.89 -8.07
N LEU A 4 -0.12 46.33 -9.09
CA LEU A 4 1.23 45.82 -9.32
C LEU A 4 2.14 46.29 -8.17
N ALA A 5 3.13 45.47 -7.83
CA ALA A 5 3.92 45.68 -6.62
C ALA A 5 4.75 46.98 -6.70
N PRO A 6 5.08 47.60 -5.55
CA PRO A 6 6.11 48.63 -5.49
C PRO A 6 7.49 47.98 -5.69
N GLU A 7 7.80 47.69 -6.94
CA GLU A 7 9.16 47.53 -7.44
C GLU A 7 9.99 48.81 -7.21
N CYS A 8 11.31 48.71 -7.25
CA CYS A 8 12.17 49.89 -7.17
C CYS A 8 11.95 50.75 -8.42
N PRO A 9 11.79 52.08 -8.31
CA PRO A 9 11.57 52.91 -9.50
C PRO A 9 12.79 52.86 -10.43
N CYS A 10 12.55 52.87 -11.74
CA CYS A 10 13.61 53.07 -12.72
C CYS A 10 14.32 54.40 -12.46
N ILE A 11 15.63 54.45 -12.65
CA ILE A 11 16.42 55.69 -12.65
C ILE A 11 15.96 56.53 -13.85
N ASP A 12 15.44 57.73 -13.55
CA ASP A 12 15.01 58.73 -14.53
C ASP A 12 15.73 60.06 -14.29
N ASN A 13 15.37 61.11 -15.03
CA ASN A 13 16.02 62.43 -14.90
C ASN A 13 15.74 63.18 -13.58
N SER A 14 14.95 62.60 -12.65
CA SER A 14 14.76 63.09 -11.29
C SER A 14 15.66 62.40 -10.26
N SER A 15 16.16 61.19 -10.57
CA SER A 15 17.08 60.42 -9.73
C SER A 15 18.45 61.10 -9.59
N ALA A 16 18.95 61.21 -8.36
CA ALA A 16 20.23 61.85 -8.06
C ALA A 16 21.45 61.18 -8.73
N VAL A 17 21.32 59.91 -9.12
CA VAL A 17 22.38 59.10 -9.76
C VAL A 17 22.37 59.23 -11.31
N TYR A 18 21.32 59.81 -11.91
CA TYR A 18 21.08 59.80 -13.36
C TYR A 18 22.24 60.31 -14.20
N GLU A 19 22.75 61.51 -13.91
CA GLU A 19 23.87 62.09 -14.68
C GLU A 19 25.17 61.31 -14.48
N GLN A 20 25.43 60.75 -13.28
CA GLN A 20 26.63 59.93 -13.06
C GLN A 20 26.53 58.61 -13.85
N LEU A 21 25.36 57.96 -13.81
CA LEU A 21 25.08 56.74 -14.55
C LEU A 21 25.23 56.96 -16.06
N ARG A 22 24.61 58.00 -16.58
CA ARG A 22 24.69 58.37 -18.00
C ARG A 22 26.14 58.55 -18.46
N ASN A 23 26.96 59.26 -17.70
CA ASN A 23 28.38 59.46 -18.04
C ASN A 23 29.17 58.14 -18.05
N GLU A 24 28.95 57.22 -17.10
CA GLU A 24 29.62 55.89 -17.07
C GLU A 24 29.11 54.93 -18.18
N VAL A 25 27.84 55.09 -18.62
CA VAL A 25 27.26 54.37 -19.78
C VAL A 25 27.86 54.88 -21.09
N GLU A 26 27.89 56.19 -21.31
CA GLU A 26 28.56 56.81 -22.46
C GLU A 26 30.06 56.44 -22.49
N ALA A 27 30.73 56.38 -21.32
CA ALA A 27 32.13 55.96 -21.20
C ALA A 27 32.38 54.48 -21.53
N ARG A 28 31.36 53.62 -21.49
CA ARG A 28 31.44 52.23 -22.00
C ARG A 28 31.12 52.10 -23.49
N GLY A 29 30.82 53.20 -24.19
CA GLY A 29 30.43 53.19 -25.60
C GLY A 29 29.01 52.71 -25.84
N LEU A 30 28.16 52.70 -24.81
CA LEU A 30 26.74 52.40 -24.89
C LEU A 30 25.92 53.69 -25.14
N PRO A 31 24.69 53.60 -25.69
CA PRO A 31 23.81 54.75 -25.85
C PRO A 31 23.51 55.46 -24.52
N ALA A 32 23.44 56.79 -24.53
CA ALA A 32 23.19 57.60 -23.32
C ALA A 32 21.86 57.27 -22.60
N ASP A 33 20.87 56.73 -23.34
CA ASP A 33 19.56 56.32 -22.82
C ASP A 33 19.51 54.85 -22.35
N TYR A 34 20.60 54.11 -22.47
CA TYR A 34 20.70 52.68 -22.15
C TYR A 34 20.43 52.42 -20.65
N GLY A 35 19.32 51.73 -20.36
CA GLY A 35 18.84 51.48 -19.00
C GLY A 35 18.26 52.70 -18.26
N THR A 36 18.31 53.91 -18.83
CA THR A 36 17.98 55.18 -18.15
C THR A 36 16.75 55.91 -18.69
N GLN A 37 16.15 55.43 -19.79
CA GLN A 37 14.89 55.97 -20.33
C GLN A 37 13.70 55.04 -20.05
N GLY A 38 13.60 54.58 -18.80
CA GLY A 38 12.58 53.64 -18.35
C GLY A 38 12.70 52.26 -19.00
N CYS A 39 11.60 51.52 -19.00
CA CYS A 39 11.54 50.12 -19.44
C CYS A 39 11.67 49.94 -20.95
N LYS A 40 12.77 49.34 -21.40
CA LYS A 40 12.99 48.91 -22.79
C LYS A 40 13.81 47.63 -22.86
N ALA A 41 13.75 46.94 -23.99
CA ALA A 41 14.66 45.83 -24.31
C ALA A 41 15.97 46.39 -24.88
N TYR A 42 16.85 46.88 -23.99
CA TYR A 42 18.08 47.58 -24.38
C TYR A 42 19.09 46.67 -25.12
N ASP A 43 19.07 45.37 -24.85
CA ASP A 43 19.96 44.35 -25.44
C ASP A 43 19.40 43.69 -26.71
N ALA A 44 18.22 44.10 -27.19
CA ALA A 44 17.55 43.47 -28.33
C ALA A 44 18.34 43.51 -29.65
N ALA A 45 19.32 44.41 -29.77
CA ALA A 45 20.19 44.54 -30.93
C ALA A 45 21.48 43.69 -30.86
N SER A 46 21.82 43.13 -29.69
CA SER A 46 23.10 42.47 -29.41
C SER A 46 23.04 40.95 -29.27
N CYS A 47 21.84 40.34 -29.38
CA CYS A 47 21.65 38.93 -29.01
C CYS A 47 21.29 38.01 -30.18
N GLY A 48 21.81 36.78 -30.12
CA GLY A 48 21.54 35.70 -31.06
C GLY A 48 20.26 34.92 -30.76
N ASP A 49 19.94 33.98 -31.64
CA ASP A 49 18.58 33.46 -31.93
C ASP A 49 17.76 32.83 -30.78
N ASN A 50 18.33 32.63 -29.59
CA ASN A 50 17.67 31.93 -28.47
C ASN A 50 17.59 32.71 -27.14
N ALA A 51 18.14 33.93 -27.04
CA ALA A 51 18.18 34.67 -25.77
C ALA A 51 16.89 35.45 -25.49
N ARG A 52 15.89 34.81 -24.85
CA ARG A 52 14.63 35.45 -24.44
C ARG A 52 14.84 36.65 -23.49
N ASP A 53 15.87 36.57 -22.66
CA ASP A 53 16.14 37.57 -21.62
C ASP A 53 16.56 38.92 -22.23
N CYS A 54 17.33 38.92 -23.33
CA CYS A 54 17.70 40.14 -24.05
C CYS A 54 16.52 40.89 -24.68
N ALA A 55 15.46 40.14 -25.04
CA ALA A 55 14.25 40.71 -25.63
C ALA A 55 13.24 41.19 -24.57
N SER A 56 13.51 40.90 -23.29
CA SER A 56 12.68 41.34 -22.17
C SER A 56 13.01 42.79 -21.80
N GLN A 57 12.01 43.56 -21.36
CA GLN A 57 12.22 44.96 -21.01
C GLN A 57 12.77 45.07 -19.58
N TRP A 58 13.77 45.92 -19.39
CA TRP A 58 14.36 46.21 -18.09
C TRP A 58 14.69 47.71 -17.96
N CYS A 59 15.07 48.14 -16.76
CA CYS A 59 15.67 49.44 -16.49
C CYS A 59 16.68 49.34 -15.34
N TYR A 60 17.62 50.29 -15.24
CA TYR A 60 18.38 50.47 -14.01
C TYR A 60 17.46 51.04 -12.93
N VAL A 61 17.58 50.57 -11.68
CA VAL A 61 16.66 50.95 -10.58
C VAL A 61 17.35 51.78 -9.50
N ASP A 62 16.63 52.77 -8.97
CA ASP A 62 17.17 53.71 -7.98
C ASP A 62 17.18 53.10 -6.57
N MET A 63 18.31 52.50 -6.21
CA MET A 63 18.52 51.94 -4.86
C MET A 63 18.64 52.99 -3.76
N THR A 64 18.68 54.30 -4.05
CA THR A 64 18.55 55.35 -3.00
C THR A 64 17.12 55.48 -2.51
N LEU A 65 16.14 55.17 -3.37
CA LEU A 65 14.71 55.12 -3.06
C LEU A 65 14.25 53.73 -2.57
N CYS A 66 15.13 52.72 -2.62
CA CYS A 66 14.81 51.32 -2.38
C CYS A 66 15.65 50.54 -1.32
N PRO A 67 16.40 51.16 -0.38
CA PRO A 67 17.17 50.39 0.60
C PRO A 67 16.29 49.85 1.73
N LEU A 68 16.74 48.79 2.41
CA LEU A 68 16.25 48.42 3.74
C LEU A 68 16.71 49.48 4.76
N ASN A 69 16.01 50.61 4.81
CA ASN A 69 16.25 51.63 5.82
C ASN A 69 15.53 51.23 7.11
N ALA A 70 16.26 50.59 8.02
CA ALA A 70 15.72 50.11 9.30
C ALA A 70 15.09 51.24 10.13
N ASP A 71 15.72 52.42 10.17
CA ASP A 71 15.25 53.55 10.96
C ASP A 71 13.93 54.11 10.42
N LEU A 72 13.77 54.19 9.09
CA LEU A 72 12.50 54.58 8.46
C LEU A 72 11.44 53.48 8.59
N CYS A 73 11.79 52.20 8.40
CA CYS A 73 10.88 51.07 8.59
C CYS A 73 10.28 51.06 10.00
N GLU A 74 11.11 51.25 11.02
CA GLU A 74 10.69 51.27 12.43
C GLU A 74 9.92 52.57 12.77
N ALA A 75 10.28 53.71 12.18
CA ALA A 75 9.53 54.96 12.31
C ALA A 75 8.13 54.91 11.65
N GLU A 76 7.97 54.15 10.57
CA GLU A 76 6.69 53.87 9.92
C GLU A 76 5.89 52.73 10.59
N GLY A 77 6.40 52.18 11.70
CA GLY A 77 5.74 51.13 12.48
C GLY A 77 5.75 49.74 11.81
N GLY A 78 6.58 49.55 10.79
CA GLY A 78 6.75 48.28 10.11
C GLY A 78 7.76 47.36 10.80
N LEU A 79 7.65 46.06 10.53
CA LEU A 79 8.64 45.07 10.92
C LEU A 79 9.62 44.84 9.76
N ARG A 80 10.90 44.61 10.06
CA ARG A 80 11.90 44.25 9.04
C ARG A 80 11.46 42.96 8.32
N GLY A 81 11.43 42.98 7.00
CA GLY A 81 10.89 41.92 6.14
C GLY A 81 9.39 42.01 5.84
N SER A 82 8.64 42.95 6.43
CA SER A 82 7.19 43.06 6.21
C SER A 82 6.81 43.94 5.00
N ASP A 83 5.65 43.65 4.41
CA ASP A 83 5.10 44.38 3.27
C ASP A 83 4.61 45.81 3.60
N SER A 84 4.53 46.20 4.87
CA SER A 84 3.85 47.44 5.31
C SER A 84 4.46 48.73 4.76
N SER A 85 5.76 48.72 4.46
CA SER A 85 6.51 49.82 3.87
C SER A 85 7.50 49.32 2.81
N PRO A 86 7.80 50.10 1.75
CA PRO A 86 8.93 49.83 0.88
C PRO A 86 10.27 49.74 1.62
N HIS A 87 10.47 50.55 2.67
CA HIS A 87 11.70 50.64 3.46
C HIS A 87 11.95 49.43 4.37
N CYS A 88 10.91 48.62 4.63
CA CYS A 88 11.02 47.41 5.43
C CYS A 88 11.51 46.18 4.66
N ARG A 89 11.64 46.24 3.33
CA ARG A 89 11.87 45.05 2.48
C ARG A 89 13.35 44.82 2.21
N SER A 90 13.89 43.68 2.63
CA SER A 90 15.19 43.19 2.15
C SER A 90 15.05 42.66 0.72
N ARG A 91 15.81 43.22 -0.24
CA ARG A 91 15.82 42.78 -1.64
C ARG A 91 17.17 42.17 -2.01
N PRO A 92 17.24 41.17 -2.91
CA PRO A 92 18.50 40.65 -3.41
C PRO A 92 19.27 41.72 -4.20
N HIS A 93 20.59 41.72 -4.08
CA HIS A 93 21.47 42.78 -4.60
C HIS A 93 22.30 42.29 -5.80
N ASP A 94 21.70 42.34 -6.99
CA ASP A 94 22.43 42.11 -8.25
C ASP A 94 23.20 43.37 -8.67
N ILE A 95 24.45 43.44 -8.22
CA ILE A 95 25.37 44.54 -8.51
C ILE A 95 26.03 44.34 -9.87
N THR A 96 25.68 45.17 -10.84
CA THR A 96 26.48 45.37 -12.05
C THR A 96 27.41 46.55 -11.84
N ALA A 97 28.72 46.31 -11.89
CA ALA A 97 29.71 47.38 -11.83
C ALA A 97 29.87 48.06 -13.20
N LEU A 98 29.36 49.28 -13.33
CA LEU A 98 29.64 50.22 -14.41
C LEU A 98 30.86 51.07 -14.04
N LEU A 99 32.05 50.55 -14.35
CA LEU A 99 33.35 51.17 -14.05
C LEU A 99 33.52 51.51 -12.56
N ASN A 100 33.20 52.74 -12.11
CA ASN A 100 33.27 53.14 -10.70
C ASN A 100 31.91 53.12 -9.98
N LEU A 101 30.81 52.87 -10.69
CA LEU A 101 29.45 52.93 -10.16
C LEU A 101 28.84 51.52 -10.02
N SER A 102 28.36 51.19 -8.82
CA SER A 102 27.50 50.03 -8.58
C SER A 102 26.06 50.35 -8.99
N VAL A 103 25.57 49.74 -10.07
CA VAL A 103 24.15 49.83 -10.47
C VAL A 103 23.45 48.49 -10.35
N TYR A 104 22.12 48.58 -10.33
CA TYR A 104 21.18 47.47 -10.18
C TYR A 104 20.13 47.60 -11.26
N PHE A 105 19.62 46.49 -11.76
CA PHE A 105 18.59 46.45 -12.80
C PHE A 105 17.50 45.44 -12.44
N SER A 106 16.30 45.60 -12.99
CA SER A 106 15.17 44.67 -12.80
C SER A 106 14.33 44.58 -14.08
N PHE A 107 13.91 43.37 -14.42
CA PHE A 107 12.88 43.11 -15.43
C PHE A 107 11.47 43.20 -14.80
N GLU A 108 11.34 42.83 -13.52
CA GLU A 108 10.08 42.84 -12.76
C GLU A 108 9.51 44.26 -12.58
N THR A 109 10.39 45.26 -12.45
CA THR A 109 10.02 46.69 -12.48
C THR A 109 9.31 47.08 -13.77
N CYS A 110 9.58 46.35 -14.85
CA CYS A 110 9.00 46.53 -16.18
C CYS A 110 7.85 45.56 -16.49
N GLY A 111 7.38 44.78 -15.52
CA GLY A 111 6.28 43.83 -15.67
C GLY A 111 6.65 42.55 -16.43
N PHE A 112 7.93 42.32 -16.67
CA PHE A 112 8.45 41.03 -17.12
C PHE A 112 8.90 40.26 -15.88
N VAL A 113 8.55 38.98 -15.75
CA VAL A 113 9.08 38.16 -14.65
C VAL A 113 10.61 38.29 -14.65
N ASN A 114 11.24 38.47 -13.48
CA ASN A 114 12.69 38.34 -13.32
C ASN A 114 13.12 36.89 -13.62
N LEU A 115 13.19 36.58 -14.92
CA LEU A 115 13.74 35.37 -15.48
C LEU A 115 15.18 35.25 -15.01
N TYR A 116 15.48 34.16 -14.31
CA TYR A 116 16.84 33.86 -13.92
C TYR A 116 17.61 33.51 -15.20
N ASP A 117 18.46 34.44 -15.66
CA ASP A 117 19.48 34.17 -16.68
C ASP A 117 20.21 32.87 -16.29
N VAL A 118 20.18 31.87 -17.17
CA VAL A 118 20.77 30.55 -16.92
C VAL A 118 22.29 30.66 -16.66
N LYS A 119 22.93 31.69 -17.21
CA LYS A 119 24.34 32.03 -16.93
C LYS A 119 24.56 32.47 -15.49
N ARG A 120 23.55 33.06 -14.82
CA ARG A 120 23.61 33.41 -13.39
C ARG A 120 23.66 32.18 -12.50
N HIS A 121 22.93 31.12 -12.83
CA HIS A 121 23.09 29.83 -12.14
C HIS A 121 24.49 29.26 -12.38
N SER A 122 25.03 29.39 -13.60
CA SER A 122 26.43 29.02 -13.90
C SER A 122 27.48 29.92 -13.23
N ALA A 123 27.20 31.20 -12.92
CA ALA A 123 28.20 32.16 -12.44
C ALA A 123 28.90 31.77 -11.13
N SER A 124 28.27 30.95 -10.27
CA SER A 124 28.85 30.51 -9.00
C SER A 124 29.52 29.13 -9.03
N ALA A 125 29.25 28.31 -10.05
CA ALA A 125 29.60 26.88 -10.12
C ALA A 125 30.25 26.43 -11.45
N GLY A 126 29.89 27.05 -12.58
CA GLY A 126 30.40 26.72 -13.91
C GLY A 126 31.92 26.94 -14.03
N GLY A 127 32.63 25.95 -14.53
CA GLY A 127 34.10 25.94 -14.63
C GLY A 127 34.85 25.80 -13.29
N TYR A 128 34.15 25.67 -12.15
CA TYR A 128 34.79 25.37 -10.87
C TYR A 128 35.06 23.87 -10.73
N GLN A 129 36.12 23.53 -9.99
CA GLN A 129 36.35 22.18 -9.48
C GLN A 129 35.79 22.10 -8.05
N LEU A 130 34.74 21.32 -7.85
CA LEU A 130 34.11 21.09 -6.55
C LEU A 130 34.89 20.02 -5.80
N ARG A 131 35.36 20.32 -4.59
CA ARG A 131 36.02 19.35 -3.70
C ARG A 131 34.99 18.39 -3.15
N ALA A 132 34.94 17.19 -3.71
CA ALA A 132 33.96 16.18 -3.38
C ALA A 132 34.59 15.00 -2.65
N VAL A 133 33.89 14.47 -1.66
CA VAL A 133 34.18 13.16 -1.06
C VAL A 133 33.00 12.24 -1.32
N VAL A 134 33.29 10.94 -1.47
CA VAL A 134 32.32 9.91 -1.86
C VAL A 134 32.35 8.78 -0.85
N ASP A 135 31.19 8.24 -0.50
CA ASP A 135 31.03 7.03 0.32
C ASP A 135 30.21 6.01 -0.51
N PRO A 136 30.73 4.81 -0.82
CA PRO A 136 30.02 3.83 -1.63
C PRO A 136 28.88 3.19 -0.82
N PHE A 137 27.67 3.21 -1.37
CA PHE A 137 26.48 2.59 -0.81
C PHE A 137 25.64 1.97 -1.95
N PRO A 138 25.75 0.64 -2.18
CA PRO A 138 25.00 -0.03 -3.24
C PRO A 138 23.48 0.05 -3.03
N PRO A 139 22.66 0.15 -4.10
CA PRO A 139 23.03 0.26 -5.51
C PRO A 139 23.28 1.71 -5.99
N TRP A 140 23.15 2.69 -5.10
CA TRP A 140 23.08 4.12 -5.43
C TRP A 140 24.43 4.75 -5.78
N VAL A 141 25.48 4.37 -5.06
CA VAL A 141 26.87 4.79 -5.28
C VAL A 141 27.76 3.56 -5.17
N LEU A 142 28.59 3.32 -6.18
CA LEU A 142 29.39 2.12 -6.35
C LEU A 142 30.84 2.50 -6.62
N GLU A 143 31.79 1.67 -6.18
CA GLU A 143 33.20 1.82 -6.50
C GLU A 143 33.74 0.67 -7.35
N ARG A 144 34.71 0.97 -8.21
CA ARG A 144 35.48 -0.01 -8.97
C ARG A 144 36.94 0.39 -9.05
N ASN A 145 37.82 -0.61 -9.09
CA ASN A 145 39.21 -0.38 -9.47
C ASN A 145 39.31 -0.25 -10.99
N SER A 146 39.79 0.91 -11.46
CA SER A 146 40.15 1.15 -12.85
C SER A 146 41.26 0.21 -13.31
N THR A 147 41.40 0.01 -14.61
CA THR A 147 42.52 -0.76 -15.20
C THR A 147 43.89 -0.14 -14.90
N LEU A 148 43.92 1.13 -14.50
CA LEU A 148 45.11 1.87 -14.05
C LEU A 148 45.37 1.78 -12.53
N GLY A 149 44.56 1.03 -11.77
CA GLY A 149 44.68 0.92 -10.31
C GLY A 149 44.18 2.15 -9.54
N VAL A 150 43.42 3.03 -10.19
CA VAL A 150 42.75 4.19 -9.59
C VAL A 150 41.33 3.80 -9.17
N LEU A 151 40.86 4.28 -8.02
CA LEU A 151 39.45 4.13 -7.61
C LEU A 151 38.57 5.03 -8.47
N GLU A 152 37.60 4.43 -9.15
CA GLU A 152 36.53 5.12 -9.90
C GLU A 152 35.19 4.87 -9.18
N TYR A 153 34.39 5.92 -9.03
CA TYR A 153 33.01 5.81 -8.57
C TYR A 153 32.04 5.86 -9.76
N TYR A 154 30.89 5.22 -9.61
CA TYR A 154 29.79 5.19 -10.58
C TYR A 154 28.46 4.89 -9.84
N GLY A 155 27.35 4.77 -10.54
CA GLY A 155 26.06 4.38 -9.95
C GLY A 155 25.04 5.50 -9.99
N THR A 156 23.76 5.13 -9.92
CA THR A 156 22.60 5.99 -10.22
C THR A 156 22.69 7.41 -9.64
N SER A 157 23.04 7.54 -8.36
CA SER A 157 23.07 8.83 -7.65
C SER A 157 24.34 9.63 -7.90
N PHE A 158 25.45 8.97 -8.26
CA PHE A 158 26.73 9.61 -8.60
C PHE A 158 26.73 10.08 -10.06
N ASP A 159 26.29 9.22 -10.99
CA ASP A 159 26.22 9.50 -12.42
C ASP A 159 25.20 10.62 -12.72
N PHE A 160 24.03 10.58 -12.06
CA PHE A 160 23.06 11.69 -12.07
C PHE A 160 23.69 13.03 -11.64
N PHE A 161 24.56 13.01 -10.64
CA PHE A 161 25.19 14.23 -10.15
C PHE A 161 26.28 14.76 -11.08
N GLN A 162 27.00 13.87 -11.79
CA GLN A 162 27.89 14.30 -12.89
C GLN A 162 27.09 14.97 -14.01
N GLU A 163 25.95 14.39 -14.42
CA GLU A 163 25.12 15.00 -15.45
C GLU A 163 24.48 16.33 -15.01
N ALA A 164 24.16 16.49 -13.72
CA ALA A 164 23.73 17.79 -13.19
C ALA A 164 24.84 18.86 -13.25
N LEU A 165 26.12 18.48 -13.19
CA LEU A 165 27.27 19.40 -13.35
C LEU A 165 27.53 19.78 -14.81
N ASN A 166 27.11 18.92 -15.77
CA ASN A 166 27.15 19.20 -17.21
C ASN A 166 26.14 20.28 -17.65
N LEU A 167 25.15 20.62 -16.80
CA LEU A 167 24.16 21.68 -17.07
C LEU A 167 24.70 23.12 -16.90
N PHE A 168 25.94 23.29 -16.42
CA PHE A 168 26.56 24.61 -16.29
C PHE A 168 27.37 24.99 -17.54
N GLU A 169 27.44 26.29 -17.84
CA GLU A 169 28.25 26.84 -18.93
C GLU A 169 29.37 27.74 -18.37
N PRO A 170 30.67 27.37 -18.46
CA PRO A 170 31.18 26.04 -18.84
C PRO A 170 30.89 24.98 -17.75
N PRO A 171 30.97 23.67 -18.07
CA PRO A 171 30.61 22.61 -17.14
C PRO A 171 31.46 22.64 -15.86
N ALA A 172 30.85 22.28 -14.75
CA ALA A 172 31.54 22.11 -13.48
C ALA A 172 32.18 20.71 -13.39
N ALA A 173 33.23 20.55 -12.60
CA ALA A 173 33.95 19.27 -12.48
C ALA A 173 34.15 18.86 -11.02
N LEU A 174 34.29 17.55 -10.77
CA LEU A 174 34.57 17.01 -9.44
C LEU A 174 36.07 16.82 -9.21
N GLN A 175 36.60 17.43 -8.16
CA GLN A 175 37.88 17.07 -7.57
C GLN A 175 37.61 16.08 -6.42
N LEU A 176 37.74 14.78 -6.71
CA LEU A 176 37.60 13.73 -5.71
C LEU A 176 38.76 13.80 -4.70
N LEU A 177 38.43 13.88 -3.42
CA LEU A 177 39.38 13.90 -2.31
C LEU A 177 39.41 12.54 -1.58
N PRO A 178 40.57 12.10 -1.07
CA PRO A 178 40.69 10.80 -0.42
C PRO A 178 40.10 10.80 1.00
N GLY A 179 39.14 9.89 1.23
CA GLY A 179 38.55 9.63 2.55
C GLY A 179 37.30 10.46 2.85
N TRP A 180 36.37 9.87 3.61
CA TRP A 180 35.01 10.37 3.77
C TRP A 180 34.82 11.57 4.71
N ALA A 181 35.62 11.69 5.78
CA ALA A 181 35.50 12.82 6.73
C ALA A 181 36.82 13.08 7.45
N THR A 182 37.09 14.34 7.79
CA THR A 182 38.32 14.74 8.48
C THR A 182 38.40 14.14 9.88
N GLN A 183 39.62 13.86 10.35
CA GLN A 183 39.83 13.29 11.69
C GLN A 183 39.28 14.21 12.80
N LYS A 184 39.32 15.53 12.59
CA LYS A 184 38.74 16.52 13.51
C LYS A 184 37.22 16.37 13.63
N SER A 185 36.51 16.27 12.51
CA SER A 185 35.05 16.12 12.52
C SER A 185 34.62 14.74 13.02
N ARG A 186 35.38 13.67 12.71
CA ARG A 186 35.18 12.33 13.28
C ARG A 186 35.40 12.24 14.80
N GLN A 187 36.12 13.19 15.40
CA GLN A 187 36.27 13.30 16.87
C GLN A 187 35.11 14.07 17.54
N LEU A 188 34.32 14.82 16.76
CA LEU A 188 33.19 15.61 17.27
C LEU A 188 31.84 14.89 17.15
N PHE A 189 31.67 14.00 16.15
CA PHE A 189 30.41 13.33 15.86
C PHE A 189 30.57 11.80 15.77
N ARG A 190 29.71 11.05 16.48
CA ARG A 190 29.66 9.57 16.41
C ARG A 190 29.32 9.06 15.00
N SER A 191 28.48 9.78 14.26
CA SER A 191 28.11 9.44 12.88
C SER A 191 29.10 10.03 11.87
N SER A 192 29.75 9.17 11.10
CA SER A 192 30.67 9.54 10.01
C SER A 192 30.03 10.48 8.98
N TYR A 193 28.81 10.19 8.57
CA TYR A 193 28.00 11.03 7.68
C TYR A 193 27.79 12.44 8.25
N THR A 194 27.48 12.56 9.54
CA THR A 194 27.31 13.87 10.21
C THR A 194 28.65 14.61 10.33
N ALA A 195 29.78 13.90 10.46
CA ALA A 195 31.11 14.50 10.36
C ALA A 195 31.38 15.07 8.95
N CYS A 196 30.95 14.40 7.87
CA CYS A 196 31.08 14.93 6.51
C CYS A 196 30.23 16.19 6.29
N VAL A 197 28.96 16.21 6.77
CA VAL A 197 28.11 17.41 6.74
C VAL A 197 28.79 18.59 7.47
N HIS A 198 29.46 18.33 8.61
CA HIS A 198 30.25 19.35 9.31
C HIS A 198 31.51 19.77 8.53
N ASP A 199 32.18 18.86 7.81
CA ASP A 199 33.32 19.21 6.95
C ASP A 199 32.92 20.10 5.76
N VAL A 200 31.69 19.96 5.23
CA VAL A 200 31.10 20.91 4.27
C VAL A 200 30.77 22.25 4.95
N ALA A 201 30.18 22.23 6.15
CA ALA A 201 29.86 23.44 6.92
C ALA A 201 31.08 24.33 7.21
N VAL A 202 32.23 23.73 7.50
CA VAL A 202 33.50 24.48 7.71
C VAL A 202 34.30 24.69 6.42
N GLY A 203 33.75 24.35 5.25
CA GLY A 203 34.37 24.55 3.95
C GLY A 203 35.61 23.69 3.67
N SER A 204 35.80 22.57 4.39
CA SER A 204 36.87 21.59 4.09
C SER A 204 36.56 20.83 2.80
N PHE A 205 35.29 20.50 2.59
CA PHE A 205 34.75 19.98 1.33
C PHE A 205 33.71 20.95 0.77
N ASP A 206 33.37 20.82 -0.51
CA ASP A 206 32.27 21.55 -1.13
C ASP A 206 30.98 20.71 -1.18
N VAL A 207 31.09 19.39 -1.31
CA VAL A 207 29.96 18.44 -1.35
C VAL A 207 30.37 17.06 -0.79
N CYS A 208 29.43 16.37 -0.13
CA CYS A 208 29.56 14.95 0.27
C CYS A 208 28.57 14.09 -0.53
N ILE A 209 29.06 13.24 -1.44
CA ILE A 209 28.22 12.37 -2.28
C ILE A 209 28.10 10.99 -1.63
N ALA A 210 26.96 10.72 -1.01
CA ALA A 210 26.65 9.43 -0.38
C ALA A 210 25.14 9.30 -0.18
N ASP A 211 24.70 8.13 0.29
CA ASP A 211 23.31 7.89 0.66
C ASP A 211 22.98 8.56 2.02
N LEU A 212 22.81 9.90 1.98
CA LEU A 212 22.83 10.76 3.15
C LEU A 212 21.43 11.30 3.48
N TRP A 213 20.82 10.75 4.53
CA TRP A 213 19.57 11.23 5.10
C TRP A 213 19.62 12.71 5.51
N LEU A 214 18.71 13.51 4.96
CA LEU A 214 18.45 14.89 5.36
C LEU A 214 17.67 14.91 6.68
N THR A 215 18.37 15.19 7.79
CA THR A 215 17.75 15.32 9.11
C THR A 215 17.83 16.77 9.63
N PRO A 216 16.91 17.22 10.51
CA PRO A 216 16.97 18.57 11.08
C PRO A 216 18.27 18.88 11.83
N ALA A 217 18.91 17.86 12.42
CA ALA A 217 20.21 18.01 13.07
C ALA A 217 21.34 18.29 12.06
N ARG A 218 21.29 17.68 10.86
CA ARG A 218 22.28 17.87 9.79
C ARG A 218 22.04 19.18 9.02
N HIS A 219 20.79 19.53 8.74
CA HIS A 219 20.44 20.79 8.06
C HIS A 219 20.80 22.04 8.89
N ARG A 220 20.95 21.91 10.22
CA ARG A 220 21.51 22.97 11.09
C ARG A 220 23.01 23.19 10.94
N LEU A 221 23.73 22.29 10.27
CA LEU A 221 25.18 22.39 10.07
C LEU A 221 25.53 22.96 8.69
N ALA A 222 24.93 22.42 7.62
CA ALA A 222 25.16 22.86 6.24
C ALA A 222 23.86 22.91 5.43
N SER A 223 23.87 23.67 4.34
CA SER A 223 22.84 23.59 3.30
C SER A 223 22.81 22.21 2.63
N PHE A 224 21.65 21.86 2.09
CA PHE A 224 21.40 20.65 1.32
C PHE A 224 20.76 21.02 -0.02
N MET A 225 20.98 20.18 -1.04
CA MET A 225 20.28 20.28 -2.32
C MET A 225 18.82 19.78 -2.21
N PRO A 226 17.98 19.98 -3.23
CA PRO A 226 16.67 19.35 -3.32
C PRO A 226 16.79 17.82 -3.18
N PRO A 227 15.85 17.14 -2.50
CA PRO A 227 15.88 15.69 -2.37
C PRO A 227 15.90 14.97 -3.72
N ILE A 228 16.82 14.03 -3.89
CA ILE A 228 16.99 13.24 -5.11
C ILE A 228 16.09 11.99 -5.06
N ARG A 229 16.03 11.34 -3.89
CA ARG A 229 15.18 10.17 -3.60
C ARG A 229 14.60 10.25 -2.18
N GLN A 230 13.68 9.36 -1.83
CA GLN A 230 13.16 9.20 -0.47
C GLN A 230 13.32 7.73 -0.03
N ASP A 231 13.85 7.52 1.17
CA ASP A 231 13.75 6.23 1.84
C ASP A 231 12.36 6.09 2.49
N LEU A 232 11.76 4.92 2.30
CA LEU A 232 10.45 4.56 2.83
C LEU A 232 10.61 3.47 3.89
N PHE A 233 10.24 3.76 5.14
CA PHE A 233 10.44 2.88 6.28
C PHE A 233 9.18 2.13 6.68
N TYR A 234 9.30 0.83 6.90
CA TYR A 234 8.20 -0.07 7.24
C TYR A 234 8.55 -0.96 8.45
N LEU A 235 7.52 -1.53 9.08
CA LEU A 235 7.71 -2.57 10.08
C LEU A 235 8.06 -3.89 9.38
N VAL A 236 9.09 -4.57 9.88
CA VAL A 236 9.49 -5.91 9.41
C VAL A 236 9.51 -6.88 10.59
N VAL A 237 8.90 -8.04 10.41
CA VAL A 237 8.64 -9.05 11.45
C VAL A 237 8.96 -10.45 10.95
N PRO A 238 9.36 -11.39 11.83
CA PRO A 238 9.47 -12.79 11.45
C PRO A 238 8.07 -13.39 11.19
N ARG A 239 7.94 -14.16 10.10
CA ARG A 239 6.75 -14.94 9.75
C ARG A 239 6.42 -15.92 10.88
N LYS A 240 5.17 -15.92 11.34
CA LYS A 240 4.63 -17.04 12.12
C LYS A 240 3.83 -17.95 11.21
N PHE A 241 4.27 -19.20 11.10
CA PHE A 241 3.42 -20.27 10.61
C PHE A 241 2.36 -20.54 11.67
N GLU A 242 1.12 -20.14 11.37
CA GLU A 242 -0.05 -20.39 12.23
C GLU A 242 -0.24 -21.91 12.35
N GLU A 243 -0.09 -22.50 13.55
CA GLU A 243 -0.35 -23.93 13.75
C GLU A 243 -1.83 -24.22 13.47
N VAL A 244 -2.10 -24.84 12.31
CA VAL A 244 -3.44 -25.08 11.76
C VAL A 244 -4.21 -26.13 12.58
N THR A 245 -4.74 -25.70 13.72
CA THR A 245 -5.56 -26.54 14.61
C THR A 245 -6.81 -27.07 13.90
N LEU A 246 -7.28 -28.26 14.31
CA LEU A 246 -8.52 -28.84 13.77
C LEU A 246 -9.74 -27.92 13.92
N MET A 247 -9.76 -27.05 14.93
CA MET A 247 -10.83 -26.05 15.11
C MET A 247 -10.80 -24.98 14.01
N SER A 248 -9.63 -24.49 13.59
CA SER A 248 -9.55 -23.47 12.54
C SER A 248 -10.02 -24.02 11.18
N TYR A 249 -9.83 -25.32 10.91
CA TYR A 249 -10.41 -25.99 9.74
C TYR A 249 -11.94 -26.14 9.83
N LEU A 250 -12.48 -26.53 11.00
CA LEU A 250 -13.92 -26.69 11.21
C LEU A 250 -14.69 -25.35 11.14
N GLN A 251 -14.04 -24.23 11.44
CA GLN A 251 -14.64 -22.90 11.37
C GLN A 251 -14.67 -22.31 9.96
N ARG A 252 -13.84 -22.80 9.00
CA ARG A 252 -13.75 -22.24 7.64
C ARG A 252 -15.11 -22.08 6.91
N PRO A 253 -16.04 -23.04 6.95
CA PRO A 253 -17.34 -22.91 6.27
C PRO A 253 -18.24 -21.82 6.85
N PHE A 254 -17.97 -21.35 8.07
CA PHE A 254 -18.77 -20.33 8.74
C PHE A 254 -18.21 -18.91 8.59
N LEU A 255 -16.95 -18.77 8.15
CA LEU A 255 -16.28 -17.47 7.92
C LEU A 255 -17.03 -16.47 7.00
N PRO A 256 -17.75 -16.89 5.93
CA PRO A 256 -18.35 -15.93 4.98
C PRO A 256 -19.39 -14.97 5.59
N PHE A 257 -19.96 -15.30 6.74
CA PHE A 257 -20.90 -14.46 7.48
C PHE A 257 -20.47 -14.29 8.94
N THR A 258 -20.68 -13.09 9.50
CA THR A 258 -20.47 -12.85 10.94
C THR A 258 -21.48 -13.61 11.80
N ILE A 259 -21.19 -13.78 13.09
CA ILE A 259 -22.09 -14.41 14.05
C ILE A 259 -23.46 -13.69 14.06
N ASP A 260 -23.48 -12.36 13.98
CA ASP A 260 -24.71 -11.56 13.93
C ASP A 260 -25.54 -11.84 12.67
N ALA A 261 -24.88 -12.01 11.51
CA ALA A 261 -25.54 -12.38 10.26
C ALA A 261 -26.10 -13.81 10.32
N TRP A 262 -25.36 -14.78 10.85
CA TRP A 262 -25.86 -16.14 11.09
C TRP A 262 -27.06 -16.17 12.05
N MET A 263 -27.04 -15.36 13.12
CA MET A 263 -28.18 -15.20 14.04
C MET A 263 -29.39 -14.56 13.35
N GLY A 264 -29.18 -13.61 12.44
CA GLY A 264 -30.23 -13.03 11.60
C GLY A 264 -30.88 -14.05 10.67
N VAL A 265 -30.07 -14.88 9.99
CA VAL A 265 -30.56 -16.00 9.15
C VAL A 265 -31.35 -17.00 10.00
N PHE A 266 -30.81 -17.44 11.15
CA PHE A 266 -31.50 -18.35 12.07
C PHE A 266 -32.87 -17.80 12.50
N ALA A 267 -32.92 -16.53 12.92
CA ALA A 267 -34.15 -15.88 13.34
C ALA A 267 -35.19 -15.80 12.21
N PHE A 268 -34.75 -15.49 10.98
CA PHE A 268 -35.63 -15.46 9.80
C PHE A 268 -36.19 -16.85 9.46
N LEU A 269 -35.36 -17.90 9.46
CA LEU A 269 -35.81 -19.28 9.18
C LEU A 269 -36.82 -19.78 10.22
N CYS A 270 -36.57 -19.51 11.51
CA CYS A 270 -37.55 -19.80 12.57
C CYS A 270 -38.84 -18.98 12.42
N GLY A 271 -38.73 -17.70 12.06
CA GLY A 271 -39.89 -16.83 11.78
C GLY A 271 -40.76 -17.36 10.64
N MET A 272 -40.14 -17.69 9.49
CA MET A 272 -40.85 -18.24 8.33
C MET A 272 -41.45 -19.63 8.61
N SER A 273 -40.79 -20.46 9.42
CA SER A 273 -41.34 -21.74 9.90
C SER A 273 -42.65 -21.53 10.66
N VAL A 274 -42.70 -20.54 11.57
CA VAL A 274 -43.93 -20.19 12.30
C VAL A 274 -45.00 -19.60 11.38
N VAL A 275 -44.63 -18.65 10.49
CA VAL A 275 -45.58 -18.00 9.58
C VAL A 275 -46.23 -19.01 8.63
N LEU A 276 -45.47 -19.90 7.99
CA LEU A 276 -46.00 -20.86 7.02
C LEU A 276 -46.82 -21.98 7.70
N TRP A 277 -46.43 -22.41 8.91
CA TRP A 277 -47.22 -23.31 9.74
C TRP A 277 -48.56 -22.68 10.17
N VAL A 278 -48.55 -21.39 10.56
CA VAL A 278 -49.79 -20.63 10.81
C VAL A 278 -50.64 -20.53 9.54
N VAL A 279 -50.08 -20.15 8.38
CA VAL A 279 -50.85 -20.06 7.14
C VAL A 279 -51.51 -21.40 6.78
N LYS A 280 -50.83 -22.55 6.95
CA LYS A 280 -51.44 -23.89 6.80
C LYS A 280 -52.66 -24.10 7.71
N ILE A 281 -52.57 -23.73 8.99
CA ILE A 281 -53.66 -23.90 9.97
C ILE A 281 -54.89 -23.06 9.61
N TRP A 282 -54.69 -21.91 8.95
CA TRP A 282 -55.78 -21.01 8.56
C TRP A 282 -56.34 -21.30 7.16
N GLU A 283 -55.52 -21.78 6.21
CA GLU A 283 -55.98 -22.22 4.88
C GLU A 283 -56.68 -23.61 4.89
N THR A 284 -56.45 -24.45 5.90
CA THR A 284 -57.08 -25.80 5.98
C THR A 284 -58.57 -25.73 6.38
N PRO A 285 -59.51 -26.27 5.57
CA PRO A 285 -60.95 -26.17 5.82
C PRO A 285 -61.39 -26.97 7.04
N SER A 286 -62.46 -26.54 7.70
CA SER A 286 -62.93 -27.14 8.96
C SER A 286 -63.45 -28.57 8.85
N SER A 287 -63.71 -29.08 7.64
CA SER A 287 -64.18 -30.45 7.42
C SER A 287 -63.08 -31.51 7.57
N ASP A 288 -61.82 -31.17 7.31
CA ASP A 288 -60.66 -32.08 7.43
C ASP A 288 -59.92 -31.93 8.77
N ARG A 289 -60.40 -31.04 9.66
CA ARG A 289 -59.81 -30.84 10.99
C ARG A 289 -60.23 -31.97 11.92
N GLY A 290 -59.51 -33.10 11.85
CA GLY A 290 -59.63 -34.29 12.70
C GLY A 290 -59.30 -34.05 14.18
N GLY A 291 -60.02 -33.12 14.82
CA GLY A 291 -59.72 -32.54 16.12
C GLY A 291 -58.59 -31.49 16.03
N CYS A 292 -58.71 -30.39 16.79
CA CYS A 292 -57.66 -29.38 16.90
C CYS A 292 -56.50 -29.85 17.78
N LYS A 293 -55.75 -30.85 17.31
CA LYS A 293 -54.46 -31.23 17.90
C LYS A 293 -53.36 -30.33 17.35
N TRP A 294 -52.92 -29.39 18.17
CA TRP A 294 -51.73 -28.57 17.92
C TRP A 294 -50.48 -29.46 18.02
N SER A 295 -50.20 -30.23 16.96
CA SER A 295 -49.13 -31.23 16.99
C SER A 295 -47.75 -30.57 16.86
N LEU A 296 -46.96 -30.66 17.93
CA LEU A 296 -45.55 -30.29 17.92
C LEU A 296 -44.73 -31.13 16.93
N GLU A 297 -45.21 -32.33 16.60
CA GLU A 297 -44.64 -33.20 15.57
C GLU A 297 -44.77 -32.57 14.17
N GLU A 298 -45.95 -32.02 13.82
CA GLU A 298 -46.14 -31.30 12.56
C GLU A 298 -45.33 -30.01 12.49
N PHE A 299 -45.22 -29.26 13.60
CA PHE A 299 -44.35 -28.09 13.65
C PHE A 299 -42.88 -28.47 13.48
N GLY A 300 -42.43 -29.58 14.08
CA GLY A 300 -41.09 -30.13 13.89
C GLY A 300 -40.80 -30.54 12.45
N VAL A 301 -41.76 -31.15 11.75
CA VAL A 301 -41.65 -31.48 10.32
C VAL A 301 -41.58 -30.21 9.46
N PHE A 302 -42.39 -29.18 9.74
CA PHE A 302 -42.34 -27.90 9.03
C PHE A 302 -41.01 -27.16 9.25
N LEU A 303 -40.51 -27.13 10.48
CA LEU A 303 -39.23 -26.54 10.81
C LEU A 303 -38.08 -27.29 10.11
N PHE A 304 -38.08 -28.63 10.14
CA PHE A 304 -37.10 -29.42 9.39
C PHE A 304 -37.17 -29.13 7.89
N GLY A 305 -38.36 -29.06 7.30
CA GLY A 305 -38.55 -28.73 5.88
C GLY A 305 -37.96 -27.37 5.48
N ILE A 306 -38.27 -26.31 6.23
CA ILE A 306 -37.76 -24.95 5.97
C ILE A 306 -36.22 -24.90 6.07
N TRP A 307 -35.63 -25.58 7.06
CA TRP A 307 -34.17 -25.63 7.21
C TRP A 307 -33.50 -26.50 6.13
N HIS A 308 -34.15 -27.57 5.69
CA HIS A 308 -33.70 -28.43 4.58
C HIS A 308 -33.74 -27.70 3.23
N ASP A 309 -34.85 -27.01 2.93
CA ASP A 309 -35.04 -26.19 1.72
C ASP A 309 -33.98 -25.10 1.60
N PHE A 310 -33.72 -24.37 2.69
CA PHE A 310 -32.64 -23.37 2.76
C PHE A 310 -31.26 -23.97 2.46
N LEU A 311 -30.94 -25.14 3.01
CA LEU A 311 -29.65 -25.81 2.80
C LEU A 311 -29.49 -26.39 1.38
N LEU A 312 -30.58 -26.79 0.72
CA LEU A 312 -30.56 -27.24 -0.68
C LEU A 312 -30.62 -26.09 -1.70
N GLY A 313 -30.92 -24.87 -1.28
CA GLY A 313 -31.16 -23.74 -2.19
C GLY A 313 -32.43 -23.89 -3.02
N GLN A 314 -33.43 -24.61 -2.49
CA GLN A 314 -34.70 -24.90 -3.16
C GLN A 314 -35.88 -24.47 -2.30
N SER A 315 -37.08 -24.46 -2.87
CA SER A 315 -38.32 -24.30 -2.12
C SER A 315 -39.30 -25.36 -2.61
N SER A 316 -39.45 -26.46 -1.86
CA SER A 316 -40.25 -27.63 -2.22
C SER A 316 -41.76 -27.45 -1.94
N HIS A 317 -42.17 -26.24 -1.55
CA HIS A 317 -43.52 -25.90 -1.11
C HIS A 317 -44.57 -26.05 -2.22
N ASP A 318 -45.56 -26.92 -1.99
CA ASP A 318 -46.57 -27.31 -2.98
C ASP A 318 -47.32 -26.13 -3.62
N VAL A 319 -47.33 -26.11 -4.95
CA VAL A 319 -47.95 -25.06 -5.78
C VAL A 319 -49.49 -25.09 -5.71
N GLU A 320 -50.09 -26.08 -5.08
CA GLU A 320 -51.54 -26.26 -4.99
C GLU A 320 -52.21 -25.46 -3.84
N ARG A 321 -51.43 -24.86 -2.93
CA ARG A 321 -51.96 -24.07 -1.80
C ARG A 321 -52.43 -22.66 -2.17
N GLY A 322 -52.99 -21.94 -1.19
CA GLY A 322 -53.66 -20.65 -1.38
C GLY A 322 -52.74 -19.51 -1.85
N PRO A 323 -53.33 -18.39 -2.29
CA PRO A 323 -52.58 -17.23 -2.78
C PRO A 323 -51.70 -16.60 -1.68
N THR A 324 -52.11 -16.70 -0.42
CA THR A 324 -51.35 -16.20 0.74
C THR A 324 -50.09 -17.02 0.97
N HIS A 325 -50.20 -18.36 1.02
CA HIS A 325 -49.04 -19.26 1.08
C HIS A 325 -48.06 -19.01 -0.07
N LYS A 326 -48.54 -18.78 -1.29
CA LYS A 326 -47.70 -18.48 -2.47
C LYS A 326 -46.88 -17.20 -2.32
N LEU A 327 -47.46 -16.13 -1.78
CA LEU A 327 -46.73 -14.86 -1.60
C LEU A 327 -45.64 -14.98 -0.52
N PHE A 328 -45.92 -15.66 0.60
CA PHE A 328 -44.91 -15.94 1.63
C PHE A 328 -43.81 -16.89 1.12
N SER A 329 -44.17 -17.91 0.33
CA SER A 329 -43.21 -18.80 -0.32
C SER A 329 -42.30 -18.05 -1.30
N LEU A 330 -42.83 -17.12 -2.09
CA LEU A 330 -42.03 -16.30 -3.01
C LEU A 330 -41.01 -15.43 -2.26
N GLY A 331 -41.42 -14.82 -1.14
CA GLY A 331 -40.52 -14.08 -0.26
C GLY A 331 -39.43 -14.96 0.37
N PHE A 332 -39.77 -16.19 0.75
CA PHE A 332 -38.82 -17.18 1.25
C PHE A 332 -37.81 -17.59 0.16
N SER A 333 -38.26 -17.98 -1.04
CA SER A 333 -37.37 -18.34 -2.16
C SER A 333 -36.43 -17.19 -2.56
N PHE A 334 -36.90 -15.93 -2.52
CA PHE A 334 -36.06 -14.76 -2.75
C PHE A 334 -34.98 -14.60 -1.67
N PHE A 335 -35.33 -14.78 -0.39
CA PHE A 335 -34.36 -14.75 0.71
C PHE A 335 -33.30 -15.86 0.59
N ILE A 336 -33.69 -17.10 0.23
CA ILE A 336 -32.75 -18.20 -0.03
C ILE A 336 -31.78 -17.81 -1.14
N LEU A 337 -32.29 -17.34 -2.28
CA LEU A 337 -31.49 -16.96 -3.44
C LEU A 337 -30.45 -15.89 -3.08
N VAL A 338 -30.89 -14.78 -2.46
CA VAL A 338 -29.99 -13.69 -2.08
C VAL A 338 -28.97 -14.15 -1.01
N THR A 339 -29.39 -14.95 -0.04
CA THR A 339 -28.48 -15.42 1.03
C THR A 339 -27.42 -16.38 0.49
N LEU A 340 -27.77 -17.34 -0.37
CA LEU A 340 -26.82 -18.27 -0.97
C LEU A 340 -25.90 -17.61 -2.01
N ALA A 341 -26.42 -16.66 -2.79
CA ALA A 341 -25.59 -15.86 -3.69
C ALA A 341 -24.60 -14.98 -2.90
N SER A 342 -25.02 -14.39 -1.77
CA SER A 342 -24.12 -13.62 -0.90
C SER A 342 -23.08 -14.52 -0.25
N TYR A 343 -23.47 -15.70 0.26
CA TYR A 343 -22.56 -16.67 0.85
C TYR A 343 -21.49 -17.14 -0.15
N THR A 344 -21.88 -17.49 -1.38
CA THR A 344 -20.92 -17.95 -2.39
C THR A 344 -20.01 -16.82 -2.88
N ALA A 345 -20.52 -15.58 -3.01
CA ALA A 345 -19.69 -14.42 -3.34
C ALA A 345 -18.68 -14.09 -2.22
N SER A 346 -19.10 -14.09 -0.95
CA SER A 346 -18.20 -13.87 0.20
C SER A 346 -17.18 -14.99 0.35
N LEU A 347 -17.57 -16.26 0.17
CA LEU A 347 -16.66 -17.40 0.16
C LEU A 347 -15.63 -17.29 -0.97
N ALA A 348 -16.06 -16.96 -2.20
CA ALA A 348 -15.16 -16.78 -3.34
C ALA A 348 -14.18 -15.62 -3.10
N SER A 349 -14.65 -14.49 -2.57
CA SER A 349 -13.78 -13.37 -2.18
C SER A 349 -12.74 -13.79 -1.13
N MET A 350 -13.13 -14.53 -0.10
CA MET A 350 -12.20 -15.04 0.93
C MET A 350 -11.24 -16.14 0.43
N LEU A 351 -11.49 -16.76 -0.72
CA LEU A 351 -10.58 -17.69 -1.38
C LEU A 351 -9.63 -17.02 -2.38
N VAL A 352 -10.01 -15.83 -2.89
CA VAL A 352 -9.20 -15.00 -3.80
C VAL A 352 -8.32 -14.01 -3.03
N VAL A 353 -8.78 -13.50 -1.88
CA VAL A 353 -7.94 -12.70 -0.98
C VAL A 353 -6.79 -13.57 -0.51
N GLN A 354 -5.60 -13.25 -1.02
CA GLN A 354 -4.35 -13.86 -0.61
C GLN A 354 -4.18 -13.62 0.89
N ARG A 355 -3.77 -14.66 1.63
CA ARG A 355 -3.34 -14.47 3.00
C ARG A 355 -2.00 -13.72 2.95
N GLU A 356 -2.05 -12.40 3.09
CA GLU A 356 -0.88 -11.62 3.49
C GLU A 356 -0.28 -12.32 4.72
N ALA A 357 0.98 -12.73 4.60
CA ALA A 357 1.60 -13.58 5.61
C ALA A 357 1.77 -12.77 6.91
N SER A 358 0.90 -13.06 7.89
CA SER A 358 0.79 -12.24 9.09
C SER A 358 1.94 -12.50 10.07
N GLY A 359 2.46 -11.41 10.64
CA GLY A 359 3.39 -11.49 11.77
C GLY A 359 2.68 -11.76 13.10
N GLU A 360 3.46 -11.81 14.18
CA GLU A 360 2.93 -11.70 15.55
C GLU A 360 2.30 -10.34 15.83
N ILE A 361 2.74 -9.31 15.11
CA ILE A 361 2.22 -7.94 15.12
C ILE A 361 2.08 -7.46 13.68
N ASN A 362 1.06 -6.66 13.40
CA ASN A 362 0.82 -6.08 12.07
C ASN A 362 0.99 -4.54 12.06
N SER A 363 1.23 -3.92 13.22
CA SER A 363 1.41 -2.48 13.37
C SER A 363 2.36 -2.13 14.53
N MET A 364 2.89 -0.90 14.53
CA MET A 364 3.65 -0.38 15.67
C MET A 364 2.82 -0.27 16.96
N ALA A 365 1.50 -0.06 16.86
CA ALA A 365 0.62 -0.03 18.03
C ALA A 365 0.46 -1.41 18.67
N ASP A 366 0.49 -2.48 17.88
CA ASP A 366 0.57 -3.85 18.39
C ASP A 366 1.93 -4.13 19.04
N ALA A 367 3.02 -3.58 18.47
CA ALA A 367 4.37 -3.68 19.05
C ALA A 367 4.44 -3.08 20.47
N GLU A 368 3.93 -1.85 20.64
CA GLU A 368 3.84 -1.17 21.95
C GLU A 368 2.98 -1.98 22.93
N LYS A 369 1.79 -2.43 22.49
CA LYS A 369 0.85 -3.20 23.32
C LYS A 369 1.39 -4.58 23.73
N ALA A 370 2.21 -5.21 22.89
CA ALA A 370 2.87 -6.48 23.19
C ALA A 370 4.16 -6.32 24.01
N GLY A 371 4.69 -5.09 24.14
CA GLY A 371 5.96 -4.83 24.82
C GLY A 371 7.18 -5.36 24.04
N ILE A 372 7.08 -5.48 22.72
CA ILE A 372 8.15 -6.03 21.87
C ILE A 372 9.23 -4.98 21.63
N ALA A 373 10.49 -5.35 21.82
CA ALA A 373 11.63 -4.50 21.47
C ALA A 373 11.81 -4.45 19.94
N VAL A 374 11.97 -3.24 19.40
CA VAL A 374 12.04 -2.97 17.95
C VAL A 374 13.44 -2.45 17.59
N CYS A 375 14.13 -3.12 16.66
CA CYS A 375 15.39 -2.61 16.13
C CYS A 375 15.16 -1.41 15.20
N ALA A 376 15.94 -0.34 15.33
CA ALA A 376 15.82 0.87 14.51
C ALA A 376 17.18 1.56 14.27
N PRO A 377 17.38 2.27 13.15
CA PRO A 377 18.63 3.00 12.89
C PRO A 377 18.92 4.09 13.94
N ALA A 378 20.13 4.10 14.49
CA ALA A 378 20.53 5.03 15.56
C ALA A 378 20.48 6.53 15.18
N VAL A 379 20.39 6.86 13.89
CA VAL A 379 20.21 8.25 13.40
C VAL A 379 18.75 8.71 13.49
N LEU A 380 17.80 7.77 13.64
CA LEU A 380 16.36 8.02 13.70
C LEU A 380 15.73 7.58 15.03
N SER A 381 16.47 6.93 15.95
CA SER A 381 15.91 6.42 17.20
C SER A 381 15.40 7.51 18.15
N GLU A 382 15.98 8.72 18.13
CA GLU A 382 15.37 9.90 18.81
C GLU A 382 14.00 10.26 18.21
N THR A 383 13.86 10.21 16.87
CA THR A 383 12.59 10.49 16.18
C THR A 383 11.55 9.42 16.51
N PHE A 384 11.91 8.14 16.42
CA PHE A 384 10.99 7.04 16.72
C PHE A 384 10.61 7.00 18.22
N SER A 385 11.52 7.29 19.15
CA SER A 385 11.22 7.41 20.58
C SER A 385 10.29 8.59 20.89
N SER A 386 10.31 9.65 20.08
CA SER A 386 9.39 10.78 20.19
C SER A 386 8.00 10.52 19.57
N LEU A 387 7.87 9.50 18.70
CA LEU A 387 6.61 9.11 18.06
C LEU A 387 5.92 7.98 18.85
N TYR A 388 6.69 6.96 19.26
CA TYR A 388 6.23 5.74 19.93
C TYR A 388 6.76 5.69 21.36
N THR A 389 6.14 6.50 22.22
CA THR A 389 6.61 6.74 23.60
C THR A 389 6.53 5.52 24.54
N GLN A 390 5.89 4.42 24.13
CA GLN A 390 5.81 3.17 24.89
C GLN A 390 6.62 2.03 24.25
N ALA A 391 7.12 2.21 23.02
CA ALA A 391 8.00 1.26 22.35
C ALA A 391 9.40 1.24 22.98
N THR A 392 10.02 0.06 23.01
CA THR A 392 11.43 -0.10 23.41
C THR A 392 12.29 -0.23 22.16
N PHE A 393 13.14 0.74 21.87
CA PHE A 393 14.00 0.72 20.69
C PHE A 393 15.40 0.15 20.96
N GLN A 394 15.92 -0.60 20.00
CA GLN A 394 17.30 -1.08 19.95
C GLN A 394 18.02 -0.45 18.76
N ASP A 395 18.97 0.44 19.04
CA ASP A 395 19.83 1.06 18.02
C ASP A 395 20.58 0.01 17.17
N CYS A 396 20.50 0.15 15.84
CA CYS A 396 21.44 -0.39 14.85
C CYS A 396 22.44 0.72 14.45
N GLU A 397 23.74 0.43 14.30
CA GLU A 397 24.73 1.45 13.91
C GLU A 397 24.67 1.76 12.40
N GLY A 398 24.73 0.73 11.55
CA GLY A 398 24.25 0.77 10.17
C GLY A 398 22.80 0.26 10.07
N ILE A 399 22.08 0.66 9.02
CA ILE A 399 20.73 0.13 8.75
C ILE A 399 20.78 -1.33 8.26
N GLU A 400 21.83 -1.70 7.52
CA GLU A 400 22.14 -3.08 7.12
C GLU A 400 22.37 -4.02 8.31
N ASP A 401 22.68 -3.50 9.51
CA ASP A 401 22.84 -4.30 10.73
C ASP A 401 21.50 -4.73 11.35
N CYS A 402 20.39 -4.05 11.06
CA CYS A 402 19.11 -4.33 11.72
C CYS A 402 18.60 -5.78 11.49
N PRO A 403 18.66 -6.35 10.26
CA PRO A 403 18.32 -7.77 10.03
C PRO A 403 19.20 -8.74 10.84
N ARG A 404 20.50 -8.44 10.98
CA ARG A 404 21.42 -9.25 11.80
C ARG A 404 21.05 -9.20 13.29
N LEU A 405 20.69 -8.04 13.82
CA LEU A 405 20.23 -7.88 15.21
C LEU A 405 18.90 -8.59 15.49
N LEU A 406 18.00 -8.63 14.51
CA LEU A 406 16.74 -9.38 14.54
C LEU A 406 17.00 -10.90 14.57
N HIS A 407 17.82 -11.42 13.64
CA HIS A 407 18.22 -12.84 13.61
C HIS A 407 19.00 -13.32 14.84
N ALA A 408 19.73 -12.42 15.50
CA ALA A 408 20.40 -12.68 16.78
C ALA A 408 19.43 -12.73 17.98
N GLY A 409 18.18 -12.32 17.81
CA GLY A 409 17.15 -12.30 18.87
C GLY A 409 17.25 -11.10 19.82
N ARG A 410 17.84 -9.97 19.37
CA ARG A 410 17.95 -8.73 20.20
C ARG A 410 16.72 -7.82 20.13
N CYS A 411 15.83 -8.09 19.18
CA CYS A 411 14.54 -7.44 18.98
C CYS A 411 13.55 -8.48 18.42
N GLY A 412 12.25 -8.22 18.52
CA GLY A 412 11.21 -9.08 17.92
C GLY A 412 10.67 -8.56 16.58
N ALA A 413 11.00 -7.32 16.25
CA ALA A 413 10.68 -6.66 14.98
C ALA A 413 11.77 -5.61 14.67
N MET A 414 11.78 -5.07 13.46
CA MET A 414 12.65 -3.97 13.08
C MET A 414 11.96 -2.94 12.18
N ILE A 415 12.46 -1.70 12.19
CA ILE A 415 12.10 -0.65 11.23
C ILE A 415 13.21 -0.59 10.18
N ALA A 416 12.90 -0.96 8.94
CA ALA A 416 13.84 -1.00 7.82
C ALA A 416 13.35 -0.17 6.63
N SER A 417 14.26 0.36 5.83
CA SER A 417 13.92 1.02 4.56
C SER A 417 13.66 -0.02 3.46
N LEU A 418 12.88 0.36 2.44
CA LEU A 418 12.57 -0.51 1.31
C LEU A 418 13.84 -1.08 0.64
N ASP A 419 14.84 -0.25 0.37
CA ASP A 419 16.11 -0.66 -0.23
C ASP A 419 16.85 -1.76 0.57
N VAL A 420 16.71 -1.74 1.90
CA VAL A 420 17.29 -2.75 2.80
C VAL A 420 16.44 -4.02 2.84
N ILE A 421 15.11 -3.90 2.75
CA ILE A 421 14.19 -5.05 2.60
C ILE A 421 14.48 -5.76 1.27
N ASP A 422 14.59 -5.03 0.17
CA ASP A 422 14.89 -5.59 -1.15
C ASP A 422 16.29 -6.22 -1.20
N SER A 423 17.29 -5.60 -0.55
CA SER A 423 18.65 -6.14 -0.44
C SER A 423 18.72 -7.39 0.46
N MET A 424 17.91 -7.44 1.52
CA MET A 424 17.74 -8.60 2.40
C MET A 424 17.08 -9.77 1.66
N HIS A 425 15.98 -9.52 0.95
CA HIS A 425 15.28 -10.50 0.11
C HIS A 425 16.09 -10.93 -1.12
N ALA A 426 17.01 -10.09 -1.61
CA ALA A 426 18.02 -10.45 -2.61
C ALA A 426 19.24 -11.20 -2.03
N GLY A 427 19.23 -11.51 -0.73
CA GLY A 427 20.30 -12.25 -0.04
C GLY A 427 21.61 -11.48 0.16
N LYS A 428 21.65 -10.17 -0.14
CA LYS A 428 22.86 -9.35 -0.08
C LYS A 428 23.33 -9.11 1.35
N ILE A 429 22.42 -8.75 2.25
CA ILE A 429 22.72 -8.53 3.67
C ILE A 429 23.33 -9.80 4.30
N LYS A 430 22.73 -10.97 4.05
CA LYS A 430 23.28 -12.27 4.48
C LYS A 430 24.66 -12.55 3.88
N GLN A 431 24.91 -12.19 2.62
CA GLN A 431 26.24 -12.32 2.03
C GLN A 431 27.26 -11.40 2.74
N GLN A 432 26.95 -10.13 2.92
CA GLN A 432 27.81 -9.14 3.61
C GLN A 432 28.13 -9.59 5.05
N ASP A 433 27.13 -10.03 5.80
CA ASP A 433 27.30 -10.59 7.14
C ASP A 433 28.27 -11.77 7.15
N CYS A 434 28.16 -12.68 6.18
CA CYS A 434 29.00 -13.88 6.15
C CYS A 434 30.42 -13.62 5.64
N ASP A 435 30.62 -12.68 4.73
CA ASP A 435 31.96 -12.22 4.37
C ASP A 435 32.62 -11.45 5.55
N ALA A 436 31.84 -10.80 6.41
CA ALA A 436 32.30 -10.22 7.69
C ALA A 436 32.64 -11.28 8.76
N VAL A 437 31.91 -12.41 8.84
CA VAL A 437 32.29 -13.58 9.67
C VAL A 437 33.55 -14.23 9.13
N ASN A 438 33.63 -14.49 7.83
CA ASN A 438 34.76 -15.16 7.17
C ASN A 438 36.08 -14.37 7.29
N SER A 439 36.01 -13.04 7.31
CA SER A 439 37.15 -12.15 7.55
C SER A 439 37.48 -11.93 9.04
N GLY A 440 36.67 -12.46 9.96
CA GLY A 440 36.87 -12.34 11.40
C GLY A 440 36.51 -10.97 11.99
N ALA A 441 35.75 -10.14 11.26
CA ALA A 441 35.28 -8.85 11.75
C ALA A 441 34.14 -8.99 12.77
N ILE A 442 33.33 -10.05 12.65
CA ILE A 442 32.26 -10.41 13.61
C ILE A 442 32.27 -11.93 13.89
N SER A 443 31.69 -12.36 15.01
CA SER A 443 31.55 -13.77 15.37
C SER A 443 30.26 -14.40 14.81
N GLU A 444 30.28 -15.71 14.51
CA GLU A 444 29.11 -16.45 13.98
C GLU A 444 27.89 -16.42 14.92
N GLU A 445 28.08 -16.23 16.22
CA GLU A 445 26.97 -16.03 17.17
C GLU A 445 26.15 -14.76 16.89
N VAL A 446 26.76 -13.77 16.22
CA VAL A 446 26.17 -12.49 15.79
C VAL A 446 25.83 -12.53 14.30
N GLY A 447 26.75 -13.00 13.43
CA GLY A 447 26.56 -13.08 11.97
C GLY A 447 25.48 -14.08 11.54
N ARG A 448 25.34 -15.19 12.29
CA ARG A 448 24.24 -16.16 12.16
C ARG A 448 24.09 -16.70 10.73
N CYS A 449 25.21 -17.00 10.07
CA CYS A 449 25.25 -17.40 8.67
C CYS A 449 24.52 -18.72 8.42
N SER A 450 24.73 -19.67 9.32
CA SER A 450 24.15 -21.00 9.27
C SER A 450 22.71 -21.03 9.80
N THR A 451 22.48 -20.46 10.99
CA THR A 451 21.25 -20.64 11.77
C THR A 451 20.85 -19.36 12.51
N ASN A 452 19.54 -19.12 12.64
CA ASN A 452 18.98 -18.02 13.42
C ASN A 452 19.05 -18.28 14.94
N HIS A 453 18.56 -17.36 15.78
CA HIS A 453 18.50 -17.55 17.24
C HIS A 453 17.73 -18.82 17.67
N LEU A 454 16.69 -19.22 16.90
CA LEU A 454 15.84 -20.38 17.16
C LEU A 454 16.47 -21.72 16.73
N GLY A 455 17.68 -21.71 16.14
CA GLY A 455 18.38 -22.90 15.66
C GLY A 455 17.85 -23.45 14.33
N GLN A 456 16.94 -22.73 13.67
CA GLN A 456 16.51 -23.00 12.29
C GLN A 456 17.55 -22.41 11.31
N PRO A 457 17.60 -22.82 10.04
CA PRO A 457 18.41 -22.14 9.02
C PRO A 457 18.09 -20.63 8.99
N ARG A 458 19.11 -19.77 8.81
CA ARG A 458 18.85 -18.35 8.56
C ARG A 458 18.24 -18.20 7.17
N ASP A 459 16.94 -17.93 7.09
CA ASP A 459 16.30 -17.40 5.88
C ASP A 459 15.93 -15.94 6.11
N ASP A 460 16.26 -15.09 5.14
CA ASP A 460 15.95 -13.66 5.14
C ASP A 460 14.58 -13.40 4.46
N CYS A 461 14.02 -14.40 3.77
CA CYS A 461 12.68 -14.39 3.18
C CYS A 461 11.55 -14.65 4.18
N ASP A 462 11.86 -15.22 5.35
CA ASP A 462 10.92 -15.32 6.49
C ASP A 462 10.71 -13.97 7.19
N LEU A 463 11.43 -12.90 6.79
CA LEU A 463 11.27 -11.55 7.33
C LEU A 463 10.32 -10.73 6.43
N LEU A 464 9.13 -10.44 6.95
CA LEU A 464 8.00 -9.90 6.20
C LEU A 464 7.71 -8.44 6.56
N ARG A 465 7.45 -7.63 5.54
CA ARG A 465 6.97 -6.25 5.68
C ARG A 465 5.49 -6.26 6.06
N VAL A 466 5.12 -5.59 7.16
CA VAL A 466 3.74 -5.52 7.66
C VAL A 466 3.29 -4.08 7.93
N GLY A 467 2.01 -3.81 7.72
CA GLY A 467 1.40 -2.51 7.99
C GLY A 467 1.81 -1.39 7.02
N ASP A 468 1.38 -0.18 7.35
CA ASP A 468 1.61 1.03 6.56
C ASP A 468 3.05 1.56 6.65
N LEU A 469 3.36 2.56 5.80
CA LEU A 469 4.56 3.38 5.88
C LEU A 469 4.67 4.06 7.25
N ILE A 470 5.69 3.71 8.04
CA ILE A 470 5.96 4.33 9.35
C ILE A 470 6.47 5.75 9.18
N TRP A 471 7.42 5.93 8.26
CA TRP A 471 8.20 7.16 8.12
C TRP A 471 8.83 7.25 6.73
N SER A 472 9.07 8.46 6.25
CA SER A 472 9.89 8.68 5.05
C SER A 472 10.99 9.70 5.33
N VAL A 473 12.16 9.49 4.72
CA VAL A 473 13.34 10.36 4.88
C VAL A 473 13.84 10.79 3.51
N PRO A 474 13.87 12.10 3.19
CA PRO A 474 14.49 12.57 1.97
C PRO A 474 16.01 12.39 1.99
N LEU A 475 16.58 12.02 0.85
CA LEU A 475 18.02 11.91 0.64
C LEU A 475 18.52 13.02 -0.28
N SER A 476 19.59 13.66 0.16
CA SER A 476 20.21 14.79 -0.52
C SER A 476 21.65 14.94 -0.08
N PHE A 477 22.51 15.42 -0.97
CA PHE A 477 23.90 15.69 -0.62
C PHE A 477 24.01 17.07 0.06
N PRO A 478 24.74 17.19 1.18
CA PRO A 478 25.09 18.48 1.75
C PRO A 478 26.01 19.22 0.78
N ILE A 479 25.80 20.53 0.64
CA ILE A 479 26.46 21.40 -0.32
C ILE A 479 26.87 22.70 0.37
N SER A 480 28.03 23.26 0.03
CA SER A 480 28.47 24.53 0.60
C SER A 480 27.50 25.67 0.26
N ASP A 481 27.22 26.55 1.22
CA ASP A 481 26.19 27.60 1.09
C ASP A 481 26.38 28.50 -0.14
N ARG A 482 27.63 28.73 -0.56
CA ARG A 482 28.00 29.45 -1.79
C ARG A 482 27.44 28.78 -3.06
N LEU A 483 27.42 27.45 -3.11
CA LEU A 483 27.00 26.66 -4.26
C LEU A 483 25.53 26.25 -4.17
N ALA A 484 24.94 26.28 -2.97
CA ALA A 484 23.62 25.75 -2.67
C ALA A 484 22.53 26.19 -3.67
N HIS A 485 22.42 27.48 -4.01
CA HIS A 485 21.38 27.95 -4.94
C HIS A 485 21.60 27.45 -6.39
N SER A 486 22.81 27.60 -6.95
CA SER A 486 23.15 27.13 -8.29
C SER A 486 22.99 25.62 -8.44
N MET A 487 23.47 24.85 -7.46
CA MET A 487 23.35 23.40 -7.45
C MET A 487 21.91 22.93 -7.23
N SER A 488 21.12 23.66 -6.44
CA SER A 488 19.68 23.37 -6.29
C SER A 488 18.92 23.54 -7.59
N TRP A 489 19.23 24.58 -8.37
CA TRP A 489 18.66 24.76 -9.71
C TRP A 489 19.06 23.60 -10.63
N ALA A 490 20.35 23.24 -10.69
CA ALA A 490 20.84 22.19 -11.57
C ALA A 490 20.26 20.80 -11.24
N VAL A 491 20.20 20.43 -9.95
CA VAL A 491 19.55 19.18 -9.50
C VAL A 491 18.06 19.18 -9.80
N THR A 492 17.34 20.29 -9.54
CA THR A 492 15.90 20.40 -9.89
C THR A 492 15.68 20.26 -11.40
N ARG A 493 16.55 20.88 -12.21
CA ARG A 493 16.49 20.80 -13.68
C ARG A 493 16.74 19.39 -14.18
N ALA A 494 17.79 18.73 -13.67
CA ALA A 494 18.14 17.35 -14.03
C ALA A 494 17.06 16.33 -13.62
N LEU A 495 16.42 16.51 -12.45
CA LEU A 495 15.25 15.73 -12.04
C LEU A 495 14.07 15.97 -12.98
N SER A 496 13.77 17.23 -13.31
CA SER A 496 12.67 17.60 -14.22
C SER A 496 12.85 17.12 -15.66
N ASP A 497 14.09 16.92 -16.11
CA ASP A 497 14.42 16.35 -17.42
C ASP A 497 14.55 14.82 -17.41
N GLY A 498 14.26 14.17 -16.27
CA GLY A 498 14.24 12.71 -16.13
C GLY A 498 15.63 12.05 -16.04
N MET A 499 16.70 12.83 -15.84
CA MET A 499 18.08 12.35 -15.90
C MET A 499 18.40 11.31 -14.83
N PHE A 500 17.72 11.34 -13.67
CA PHE A 500 17.87 10.35 -12.60
C PHE A 500 17.35 8.95 -12.99
N GLU A 501 16.14 8.87 -13.57
CA GLU A 501 15.60 7.59 -14.05
C GLU A 501 16.38 7.09 -15.28
N ALA A 502 16.91 7.98 -16.12
CA ALA A 502 17.84 7.61 -17.20
C ALA A 502 19.16 7.03 -16.68
N ALA A 503 19.74 7.60 -15.61
CA ALA A 503 20.94 7.06 -14.95
C ALA A 503 20.68 5.69 -14.29
N LYS A 504 19.48 5.49 -13.74
CA LYS A 504 19.01 4.25 -13.10
C LYS A 504 18.77 3.12 -14.11
N GLU A 505 18.13 3.43 -15.25
CA GLU A 505 17.90 2.47 -16.34
C GLU A 505 19.15 2.16 -17.18
N SER A 506 20.25 2.88 -16.96
CA SER A 506 21.52 2.58 -17.63
C SER A 506 22.03 1.17 -17.28
N GLY A 507 22.53 0.46 -18.29
CA GLY A 507 22.92 -0.96 -18.18
C GLY A 507 23.76 -1.35 -16.95
N PRO A 508 24.85 -0.62 -16.58
CA PRO A 508 25.66 -1.00 -15.42
C PRO A 508 24.96 -0.74 -14.09
N ASN A 509 24.12 0.28 -14.01
CA ASN A 509 23.43 0.67 -12.77
C ASN A 509 22.21 -0.21 -12.53
N LYS A 510 21.42 -0.46 -13.58
CA LYS A 510 20.28 -1.39 -13.55
C LYS A 510 20.68 -2.80 -13.10
N ALA A 511 21.88 -3.25 -13.44
CA ALA A 511 22.44 -4.53 -13.01
C ALA A 511 22.92 -4.57 -11.55
N ALA A 512 23.04 -3.42 -10.87
CA ALA A 512 23.44 -3.34 -9.47
C ALA A 512 22.27 -3.37 -8.48
N PHE A 513 21.05 -3.02 -8.92
CA PHE A 513 19.87 -3.08 -8.07
C PHE A 513 19.57 -4.52 -7.60
N PRO A 514 19.17 -4.71 -6.34
CA PRO A 514 18.81 -6.02 -5.82
C PRO A 514 17.58 -6.58 -6.57
N VAL A 515 17.67 -7.85 -6.95
CA VAL A 515 16.51 -8.64 -7.42
C VAL A 515 16.20 -9.64 -6.33
N THR A 516 14.97 -9.62 -5.80
CA THR A 516 14.53 -10.55 -4.77
C THR A 516 14.75 -12.01 -5.20
N GLN A 517 15.38 -12.80 -4.32
CA GLN A 517 15.51 -14.24 -4.46
C GLN A 517 14.35 -14.98 -3.79
N CYS A 518 13.57 -14.28 -2.95
CA CYS A 518 12.40 -14.83 -2.29
C CYS A 518 11.32 -15.13 -3.33
N THR A 519 10.98 -16.41 -3.50
CA THR A 519 9.72 -16.78 -4.12
C THR A 519 8.60 -16.14 -3.32
N HIS A 520 7.76 -15.33 -3.97
CA HIS A 520 6.54 -14.81 -3.39
C HIS A 520 5.66 -15.97 -2.96
N THR A 521 5.76 -16.38 -1.70
CA THR A 521 4.80 -17.26 -1.03
C THR A 521 3.63 -16.42 -0.53
N GLU A 522 3.01 -15.75 -1.50
CA GLU A 522 1.57 -15.58 -1.52
C GLU A 522 1.00 -17.00 -1.35
N ASP A 523 0.40 -17.30 -0.19
CA ASP A 523 -0.02 -18.68 0.15
C ASP A 523 -1.15 -19.21 -0.76
N ARG A 524 -1.59 -18.39 -1.72
CA ARG A 524 -2.30 -18.73 -2.96
C ARG A 524 -1.86 -17.75 -4.06
N SER A 525 -1.40 -18.23 -5.21
CA SER A 525 -1.38 -17.42 -6.44
C SER A 525 -2.79 -17.30 -7.02
N GLU A 526 -3.06 -16.35 -7.93
CA GLU A 526 -4.31 -16.32 -8.71
C GLU A 526 -4.55 -17.63 -9.51
N THR A 527 -3.52 -18.44 -9.71
CA THR A 527 -3.61 -19.73 -10.43
C THR A 527 -3.84 -20.96 -9.53
N ASP A 528 -3.85 -20.80 -8.20
CA ASP A 528 -4.00 -21.93 -7.27
C ASP A 528 -5.47 -22.31 -7.00
N GLY A 529 -5.84 -23.51 -7.45
CA GLY A 529 -7.17 -24.10 -7.18
C GLY A 529 -7.43 -24.40 -5.70
N LEU A 530 -8.65 -24.85 -5.38
CA LEU A 530 -8.98 -25.27 -4.02
C LEU A 530 -8.20 -26.53 -3.64
N ASN A 531 -7.37 -26.41 -2.61
CA ASN A 531 -6.61 -27.54 -2.08
C ASN A 531 -7.49 -28.42 -1.18
N LEU A 532 -7.14 -29.71 -1.04
CA LEU A 532 -7.86 -30.63 -0.14
C LEU A 532 -7.93 -30.09 1.30
N ALA A 533 -6.91 -29.35 1.73
CA ALA A 533 -6.86 -28.65 3.01
C ALA A 533 -8.03 -27.68 3.23
N ASP A 534 -8.48 -26.98 2.17
CA ASP A 534 -9.61 -26.04 2.25
C ASP A 534 -10.96 -26.75 2.43
N LEU A 535 -11.08 -27.97 1.88
CA LEU A 535 -12.29 -28.80 1.94
C LEU A 535 -12.38 -29.67 3.19
N THR A 536 -11.33 -29.74 4.02
CA THR A 536 -11.31 -30.59 5.24
C THR A 536 -12.51 -30.33 6.16
N GLY A 537 -12.83 -29.06 6.44
CA GLY A 537 -13.93 -28.68 7.33
C GLY A 537 -15.29 -29.20 6.87
N THR A 538 -15.63 -29.05 5.58
CA THR A 538 -16.91 -29.53 5.03
C THR A 538 -16.95 -31.06 4.95
N ILE A 539 -15.83 -31.72 4.68
CA ILE A 539 -15.70 -33.19 4.73
C ILE A 539 -15.95 -33.70 6.16
N PHE A 540 -15.32 -33.12 7.19
CA PHE A 540 -15.53 -33.54 8.58
C PHE A 540 -16.97 -33.36 9.04
N ILE A 541 -17.61 -32.23 8.72
CA ILE A 541 -19.03 -31.98 9.04
C ILE A 541 -19.94 -33.01 8.34
N SER A 542 -19.67 -33.32 7.07
CA SER A 542 -20.44 -34.32 6.31
C SER A 542 -20.31 -35.73 6.90
N VAL A 543 -19.09 -36.15 7.25
CA VAL A 543 -18.84 -37.45 7.89
C VAL A 543 -19.49 -37.54 9.28
N PHE A 544 -19.53 -36.44 10.03
CA PHE A 544 -20.26 -36.37 11.31
C PHE A 544 -21.76 -36.63 11.12
N PHE A 545 -22.43 -35.96 10.17
CA PHE A 545 -23.86 -36.20 9.93
C PHE A 545 -24.16 -37.60 9.41
N VAL A 546 -23.34 -38.15 8.52
CA VAL A 546 -23.50 -39.54 8.02
C VAL A 546 -23.32 -40.56 9.14
N SER A 547 -22.30 -40.41 9.99
CA SER A 547 -22.06 -41.33 11.12
C SER A 547 -23.14 -41.21 12.20
N PHE A 548 -23.62 -39.99 12.50
CA PHE A 548 -24.77 -39.79 13.38
C PHE A 548 -26.06 -40.42 12.82
N GLY A 549 -26.30 -40.28 11.51
CA GLY A 549 -27.42 -40.94 10.81
C GLY A 549 -27.37 -42.46 10.92
N LEU A 550 -26.19 -43.07 10.73
CA LEU A 550 -25.97 -44.51 10.91
C LEU A 550 -26.21 -44.96 12.36
N VAL A 551 -25.76 -44.19 13.35
CA VAL A 551 -26.03 -44.49 14.78
C VAL A 551 -27.54 -44.42 15.08
N CYS A 552 -28.24 -43.40 14.59
CA CYS A 552 -29.69 -43.27 14.73
C CYS A 552 -30.44 -44.43 14.06
N PHE A 553 -30.03 -44.84 12.86
CA PHE A 553 -30.59 -46.00 12.15
C PHE A 553 -30.39 -47.30 12.93
N VAL A 554 -29.19 -47.56 13.45
CA VAL A 554 -28.91 -48.74 14.30
C VAL A 554 -29.79 -48.72 15.56
N ILE A 555 -29.93 -47.56 16.22
CA ILE A 555 -30.81 -47.41 17.39
C ILE A 555 -32.28 -47.65 17.01
N GLU A 556 -32.74 -47.22 15.84
CA GLU A 556 -34.11 -47.48 15.38
C GLU A 556 -34.33 -48.97 15.11
N VAL A 557 -33.42 -49.64 14.39
CA VAL A 557 -33.49 -51.09 14.12
C VAL A 557 -33.52 -51.88 15.43
N MET A 558 -32.62 -51.59 16.37
CA MET A 558 -32.61 -52.24 17.69
C MET A 558 -33.91 -51.99 18.48
N ARG A 559 -34.50 -50.79 18.40
CA ARG A 559 -35.81 -50.49 18.99
C ARG A 559 -36.96 -51.23 18.29
N ARG A 560 -36.89 -51.39 16.96
CA ARG A 560 -37.92 -52.03 16.14
C ARG A 560 -37.96 -53.54 16.35
N ASP A 561 -36.80 -54.19 16.37
CA ASP A 561 -36.71 -55.62 16.66
C ASP A 561 -36.91 -55.92 18.15
N GLY A 562 -36.54 -54.99 19.05
CA GLY A 562 -36.95 -55.03 20.45
C GLY A 562 -38.48 -55.00 20.64
N ARG A 563 -39.18 -54.11 19.92
CA ARG A 563 -40.66 -54.09 19.90
C ARG A 563 -41.25 -55.39 19.35
N ARG A 564 -40.72 -55.90 18.23
CA ARG A 564 -41.16 -57.20 17.66
C ARG A 564 -40.95 -58.37 18.62
N GLY A 565 -39.84 -58.40 19.34
CA GLY A 565 -39.59 -59.40 20.39
C GLY A 565 -40.64 -59.33 21.50
N ILE A 566 -40.97 -58.12 21.97
CA ILE A 566 -42.02 -57.89 22.97
C ILE A 566 -43.41 -58.28 22.43
N GLU A 567 -43.73 -57.99 21.16
CA GLU A 567 -44.99 -58.37 20.51
C GLU A 567 -45.12 -59.90 20.33
N LEU A 568 -44.03 -60.60 19.99
CA LEU A 568 -43.99 -62.06 19.90
C LEU A 568 -44.17 -62.70 21.29
N VAL A 569 -43.51 -62.19 22.33
CA VAL A 569 -43.72 -62.63 23.72
C VAL A 569 -45.17 -62.35 24.16
N ARG A 570 -45.74 -61.18 23.81
CA ARG A 570 -47.13 -60.83 24.13
C ARG A 570 -48.14 -61.77 23.45
N ARG A 571 -47.95 -62.08 22.17
CA ARG A 571 -48.76 -63.07 21.44
C ARG A 571 -48.62 -64.48 22.03
N SER A 572 -47.40 -64.90 22.37
CA SER A 572 -47.17 -66.21 23.00
C SER A 572 -47.82 -66.30 24.39
N THR A 573 -47.81 -65.21 25.15
CA THR A 573 -48.53 -65.10 26.43
C THR A 573 -50.05 -65.16 26.25
N GLN A 574 -50.59 -64.49 25.23
CA GLN A 574 -52.02 -64.58 24.88
C GLN A 574 -52.43 -65.98 24.37
N SER A 575 -51.54 -66.74 23.73
CA SER A 575 -51.82 -68.14 23.35
C SER A 575 -51.74 -69.15 24.52
N LEU A 576 -51.20 -68.74 25.67
CA LEU A 576 -51.11 -69.57 26.88
C LEU A 576 -52.26 -69.33 27.88
N ILE A 577 -53.12 -68.33 27.65
CA ILE A 577 -54.27 -68.00 28.50
C ILE A 577 -55.54 -68.19 27.69
N GLY A 578 -56.20 -69.34 27.88
CA GLY A 578 -57.42 -69.69 27.16
C GLY A 578 -58.71 -69.19 27.84
N HIS A 579 -59.63 -68.73 26.99
CA HIS A 579 -61.03 -68.36 27.24
C HIS A 579 -61.39 -67.08 28.01
N GLU A 580 -62.52 -66.52 27.54
CA GLU A 580 -63.25 -65.34 28.01
C GLU A 580 -64.04 -65.60 29.31
N PRO A 581 -64.69 -64.57 29.86
CA PRO A 581 -66.13 -64.42 29.55
C PRO A 581 -66.51 -63.05 28.96
N GLU A 582 -67.72 -62.98 28.40
CA GLU A 582 -68.35 -61.79 27.81
C GLU A 582 -68.47 -60.61 28.79
N ALA A 583 -68.45 -59.39 28.25
CA ALA A 583 -69.01 -58.19 28.88
C ALA A 583 -69.75 -57.36 27.82
N VAL A 584 -71.02 -57.06 28.05
CA VAL A 584 -71.97 -56.50 27.07
C VAL A 584 -72.20 -55.00 27.30
N ALA A 585 -72.63 -54.31 26.23
CA ALA A 585 -73.18 -52.94 26.22
C ALA A 585 -72.14 -51.79 26.33
N ILE A 586 -72.27 -50.61 25.72
CA ILE A 586 -73.29 -49.95 24.84
C ILE A 586 -72.45 -49.14 23.80
N GLY A 587 -72.76 -48.98 22.51
CA GLY A 587 -73.96 -49.26 21.71
C GLY A 587 -74.49 -47.96 21.07
N CYS A 588 -74.29 -47.75 19.76
CA CYS A 588 -74.92 -46.64 19.01
C CYS A 588 -74.77 -46.81 17.49
N ASP A 589 -75.35 -47.87 16.95
CA ASP A 589 -75.48 -48.09 15.51
C ASP A 589 -76.60 -47.22 14.91
N ALA A 590 -76.46 -46.87 13.62
CA ALA A 590 -77.55 -46.46 12.74
C ALA A 590 -77.11 -46.66 11.28
N GLU A 591 -77.54 -47.77 10.68
CA GLU A 591 -77.39 -48.06 9.25
C GLU A 591 -78.43 -47.28 8.43
N GLU A 592 -78.19 -47.15 7.12
CA GLU A 592 -79.15 -47.73 6.17
C GLU A 592 -78.40 -48.21 4.90
N GLU A 593 -78.73 -49.41 4.45
CA GLU A 593 -78.10 -50.11 3.32
C GLU A 593 -79.00 -50.00 2.07
N THR A 594 -78.46 -50.11 0.86
CA THR A 594 -79.28 -50.47 -0.32
C THR A 594 -78.49 -51.29 -1.36
N GLN A 595 -78.88 -52.55 -1.52
CA GLN A 595 -78.42 -53.50 -2.56
C GLN A 595 -79.15 -53.18 -3.89
N LEU A 596 -78.75 -53.50 -5.13
CA LEU A 596 -78.06 -54.63 -5.79
C LEU A 596 -77.41 -54.04 -7.10
N ALA A 597 -76.82 -54.69 -8.13
CA ALA A 597 -76.63 -56.07 -8.60
C ALA A 597 -75.39 -56.16 -9.55
N PRO A 598 -74.92 -57.36 -9.98
CA PRO A 598 -73.60 -57.53 -10.60
C PRO A 598 -73.53 -57.77 -12.12
N GLU A 599 -72.33 -57.51 -12.69
CA GLU A 599 -71.72 -58.06 -13.93
C GLU A 599 -72.35 -57.66 -15.31
N PRO A 600 -71.61 -57.72 -16.45
CA PRO A 600 -70.28 -58.35 -16.67
C PRO A 600 -69.18 -57.45 -17.30
N GLY A 601 -67.95 -58.00 -17.41
CA GLY A 601 -66.85 -57.47 -18.25
C GLY A 601 -67.03 -57.68 -19.77
N PRO A 602 -66.04 -57.38 -20.65
CA PRO A 602 -64.71 -58.02 -20.56
C PRO A 602 -63.45 -57.21 -21.01
N ASP A 603 -62.29 -57.83 -20.79
CA ASP A 603 -60.96 -57.77 -21.46
C ASP A 603 -60.19 -56.44 -21.75
N PRO A 604 -58.85 -56.41 -21.53
CA PRO A 604 -57.98 -55.26 -21.81
C PRO A 604 -57.21 -55.35 -23.15
N ALA A 605 -57.02 -54.20 -23.82
CA ALA A 605 -56.08 -54.03 -24.95
C ALA A 605 -55.77 -52.54 -25.20
N PRO A 606 -54.68 -52.20 -25.92
CA PRO A 606 -53.31 -52.67 -25.71
C PRO A 606 -52.30 -51.52 -25.59
N ILE A 607 -51.03 -51.83 -25.31
CA ILE A 607 -49.91 -50.86 -25.38
C ILE A 607 -49.64 -50.50 -26.86
N VAL A 608 -49.41 -49.21 -27.14
CA VAL A 608 -49.07 -48.71 -28.49
C VAL A 608 -47.81 -47.83 -28.44
N GLU A 609 -46.71 -48.34 -28.97
CA GLU A 609 -45.57 -47.52 -29.40
C GLU A 609 -45.80 -46.98 -30.82
N PRO A 610 -45.30 -45.77 -31.12
CA PRO A 610 -45.03 -45.38 -32.50
C PRO A 610 -43.58 -44.88 -32.69
N ARG A 611 -42.67 -45.83 -32.90
CA ARG A 611 -41.77 -45.93 -34.07
C ARG A 611 -40.90 -44.73 -34.50
N GLU A 612 -39.60 -45.00 -34.66
CA GLU A 612 -38.62 -44.10 -35.30
C GLU A 612 -38.98 -43.72 -36.75
N SER A 613 -38.49 -42.55 -37.19
CA SER A 613 -38.17 -42.27 -38.60
C SER A 613 -36.94 -41.34 -38.67
N THR A 614 -36.16 -41.40 -39.77
CA THR A 614 -34.76 -40.94 -39.79
C THR A 614 -34.44 -40.01 -40.97
N SER A 615 -33.54 -39.03 -40.76
CA SER A 615 -32.96 -38.09 -41.75
C SER A 615 -33.94 -37.02 -42.30
N GLN A 616 -33.53 -35.83 -42.78
CA GLN A 616 -32.28 -35.41 -43.42
C GLN A 616 -31.65 -34.14 -42.81
N ALA A 617 -30.72 -33.46 -43.52
CA ALA A 617 -29.68 -32.63 -42.91
C ALA A 617 -29.34 -31.30 -43.62
N SER A 618 -28.92 -30.29 -42.83
CA SER A 618 -27.90 -29.26 -43.14
C SER A 618 -28.19 -28.23 -44.28
N PRO A 619 -27.30 -27.25 -44.57
CA PRO A 619 -26.92 -26.14 -43.66
C PRO A 619 -26.81 -24.73 -44.33
N PHE A 620 -27.04 -23.65 -43.58
CA PHE A 620 -26.55 -22.26 -43.83
C PHE A 620 -26.39 -21.59 -42.44
N VAL A 621 -25.34 -20.85 -42.05
CA VAL A 621 -24.43 -19.86 -42.68
C VAL A 621 -25.03 -18.45 -42.79
N GLU A 622 -24.69 -17.60 -41.82
CA GLU A 622 -24.75 -16.13 -41.92
C GLU A 622 -23.63 -15.55 -41.02
N VAL A 623 -22.48 -15.20 -41.61
CA VAL A 623 -21.99 -13.83 -41.86
C VAL A 623 -21.69 -13.03 -40.58
N ALA A 624 -20.40 -12.84 -40.33
CA ALA A 624 -19.88 -11.67 -39.62
C ALA A 624 -19.47 -10.61 -40.65
N ASP A 625 -19.68 -9.33 -40.36
CA ASP A 625 -19.20 -8.21 -41.18
C ASP A 625 -18.52 -7.13 -40.31
N THR A 626 -17.87 -6.16 -40.95
CA THR A 626 -16.63 -5.57 -40.42
C THR A 626 -16.53 -4.07 -40.68
N ARG A 627 -16.00 -3.33 -39.68
CA ARG A 627 -15.41 -1.98 -39.78
C ARG A 627 -16.30 -0.83 -40.25
N VAL A 628 -16.41 0.18 -39.39
CA VAL A 628 -15.88 1.53 -39.71
C VAL A 628 -15.07 1.97 -38.49
N GLY A 629 -14.04 2.81 -38.67
CA GLY A 629 -13.24 3.37 -37.57
C GLY A 629 -12.94 4.85 -37.77
N ILE A 630 -12.33 5.44 -36.76
CA ILE A 630 -11.55 6.69 -36.75
C ILE A 630 -10.28 6.38 -35.95
#